data_AF-A0A7S2GWD3-F1
#
_entry.id   AF-A0A7S2GWD3-F1
#
_cell.length_a   1.000
_cell.length_b   1.000
_cell.length_c   1.000
_cell.angle_alpha   90.00
_cell.angle_beta   90.00
_cell.angle_gamma   90.00
#
_symmetry.space_group_name_H-M   'P 1'
#
loop_
_entity.id
_entity.type
_entity.pdbx_description
1 polymer ?
#
loop_
_entity_poly.entity_id
_entity_poly.type
_entity_poly.pdbx_seq_one_letter_code
_entity_poly.pdbx_strand_id
1 'polypeptide(L)'
;GQIREINASFCILGDDEHMDKHIWPSKNNDPHGCIGVLGWYCVRMALLVFTGVGSGTVNSVQVPAFEVDVDGMPIDAHCVVKFDKDLVLNFHCSFIHATRQKMDVISDKHTASLTDFVFPKHAITSFVVHDRAVKDSESHMIEVSDSFDSEGGPPQEVMMWRTFSRLAHGIDEANALKRL
;
A
#
# COMPACT_ATOMS: atom_id res chain seq x y z
N GLY A 1 -0.04 13.35 -15.36
CA GLY A 1 0.30 14.61 -14.67
C GLY A 1 1.48 14.37 -13.76
N GLN A 2 1.91 15.37 -12.98
CA GLN A 2 2.89 15.16 -11.90
C GLN A 2 2.18 14.59 -10.67
N ILE A 3 2.61 13.42 -10.20
CA ILE A 3 2.08 12.78 -8.99
C ILE A 3 2.41 13.66 -7.77
N ARG A 4 1.48 13.76 -6.83
CA ARG A 4 1.60 14.54 -5.60
C ARG A 4 1.37 13.69 -4.35
N GLU A 5 0.34 12.86 -4.40
CA GLU A 5 -0.17 12.21 -3.20
C GLU A 5 -0.72 10.83 -3.53
N ILE A 6 -0.60 9.92 -2.57
CA ILE A 6 -1.31 8.64 -2.58
C ILE A 6 -2.15 8.55 -1.32
N ASN A 7 -3.43 8.22 -1.48
CA ASN A 7 -4.32 7.88 -0.39
C ASN A 7 -4.63 6.40 -0.44
N ALA A 8 -4.28 5.66 0.61
CA ALA A 8 -4.46 4.22 0.66
C ALA A 8 -5.28 3.79 1.88
N SER A 9 -5.93 2.64 1.75
CA SER A 9 -6.56 1.98 2.88
C SER A 9 -6.48 0.48 2.68
N PHE A 10 -6.04 -0.23 3.70
CA PHE A 10 -6.14 -1.69 3.72
C PHE A 10 -6.59 -2.16 5.10
N CYS A 11 -7.82 -2.64 5.16
CA CYS A 11 -8.46 -3.14 6.36
C CYS A 11 -8.95 -4.56 6.10
N ILE A 12 -8.90 -5.38 7.13
CA ILE A 12 -9.49 -6.71 7.15
C ILE A 12 -10.21 -6.80 8.49
N LEU A 13 -11.49 -7.10 8.47
CA LEU A 13 -12.21 -7.33 9.72
C LEU A 13 -11.74 -8.67 10.29
N GLY A 14 -10.96 -8.62 11.37
CA GLY A 14 -10.68 -9.80 12.18
C GLY A 14 -11.96 -10.24 12.87
N ASP A 15 -12.26 -11.53 12.86
CA ASP A 15 -13.25 -12.07 13.79
C ASP A 15 -12.56 -12.48 15.11
N ASP A 16 -13.35 -12.58 16.17
CA ASP A 16 -12.86 -12.92 17.51
C ASP A 16 -12.12 -14.27 17.53
N GLU A 17 -12.53 -15.21 16.67
CA GLU A 17 -11.93 -16.55 16.58
C GLU A 17 -10.53 -16.51 15.92
N HIS A 18 -10.30 -15.62 14.96
CA HIS A 18 -8.99 -15.45 14.32
C HIS A 18 -8.04 -14.65 15.22
N MET A 19 -8.54 -13.64 15.95
CA MET A 19 -7.76 -12.90 16.95
C MET A 19 -7.23 -13.82 18.06
N ASP A 20 -8.08 -14.73 18.56
CA ASP A 20 -7.70 -15.67 19.63
C ASP A 20 -6.78 -16.81 19.17
N LYS A 21 -6.79 -17.18 17.88
CA LYS A 21 -6.02 -18.32 17.35
C LYS A 21 -4.56 -18.03 16.99
N HIS A 22 -4.01 -16.88 17.34
CA HIS A 22 -2.62 -16.48 17.03
C HIS A 22 -2.27 -16.49 15.52
N ILE A 23 -3.27 -16.42 14.62
CA ILE A 23 -3.04 -16.29 13.17
C ILE A 23 -2.60 -14.85 12.83
N TRP A 24 -2.97 -13.90 13.68
CA TRP A 24 -2.63 -12.50 13.57
C TRP A 24 -1.33 -12.15 14.29
N PRO A 25 -0.71 -11.00 13.98
CA PRO A 25 0.33 -10.40 14.78
C PRO A 25 0.03 -10.53 16.27
N SER A 26 1.02 -10.96 17.02
CA SER A 26 1.06 -10.73 18.44
C SER A 26 2.18 -9.76 18.72
N LYS A 27 2.11 -9.07 19.85
CA LYS A 27 3.18 -8.18 20.32
C LYS A 27 4.58 -8.81 20.28
N ASN A 28 4.66 -10.14 20.45
CA ASN A 28 5.92 -10.88 20.48
C ASN A 28 6.45 -11.26 19.08
N ASN A 29 5.60 -11.31 18.05
CA ASN A 29 5.99 -11.70 16.69
C ASN A 29 6.02 -10.52 15.72
N ASP A 30 5.03 -9.64 15.77
CA ASP A 30 4.99 -8.39 15.01
C ASP A 30 4.43 -7.27 15.88
N PRO A 31 5.30 -6.50 16.56
CA PRO A 31 4.88 -5.48 17.52
C PRO A 31 4.18 -4.29 16.85
N HIS A 32 4.21 -4.17 15.52
CA HIS A 32 3.57 -3.08 14.79
C HIS A 32 2.11 -3.39 14.41
N GLY A 33 1.60 -4.59 14.70
CA GLY A 33 0.19 -4.92 14.52
C GLY A 33 -0.33 -4.65 13.11
N CYS A 34 -1.44 -3.92 13.00
CA CYS A 34 -2.05 -3.59 11.71
C CYS A 34 -1.13 -2.75 10.80
N ILE A 35 -0.23 -1.96 11.36
CA ILE A 35 0.75 -1.17 10.59
C ILE A 35 1.77 -2.11 9.94
N GLY A 36 2.24 -3.11 10.67
CA GLY A 36 3.23 -4.09 10.20
C GLY A 36 2.67 -5.00 9.12
N VAL A 37 1.45 -5.52 9.31
CA VAL A 37 0.85 -6.47 8.38
C VAL A 37 0.14 -5.79 7.22
N LEU A 38 -0.79 -4.88 7.51
CA LEU A 38 -1.62 -4.26 6.47
C LEU A 38 -0.96 -3.01 5.92
N GLY A 39 -0.43 -2.15 6.80
CA GLY A 39 0.25 -0.91 6.41
C GLY A 39 1.45 -1.15 5.48
N TRP A 40 2.13 -2.29 5.60
CA TRP A 40 3.22 -2.68 4.69
C TRP A 40 2.82 -2.67 3.22
N TYR A 41 1.62 -3.18 2.88
CA TYR A 41 1.11 -3.18 1.51
C TYR A 41 0.88 -1.76 0.98
N CYS A 42 0.36 -0.87 1.81
CA CYS A 42 0.16 0.54 1.46
C CYS A 42 1.50 1.22 1.16
N VAL A 43 2.49 1.05 2.04
CA VAL A 43 3.83 1.62 1.88
C VAL A 43 4.53 1.04 0.66
N ARG A 44 4.44 -0.28 0.44
CA ARG A 44 5.09 -0.96 -0.68
C ARG A 44 4.56 -0.49 -2.03
N MET A 45 3.24 -0.33 -2.17
CA MET A 45 2.67 0.20 -3.40
C MET A 45 3.03 1.67 -3.62
N ALA A 46 3.04 2.49 -2.56
CA ALA A 46 3.48 3.88 -2.69
C ALA A 46 4.94 3.96 -3.16
N LEU A 47 5.83 3.13 -2.59
CA LEU A 47 7.21 3.01 -3.04
C LEU A 47 7.30 2.60 -4.51
N LEU A 48 6.50 1.62 -4.95
CA LEU A 48 6.49 1.19 -6.35
C LEU A 48 6.12 2.36 -7.28
N VAL A 49 5.06 3.10 -6.95
CA VAL A 49 4.60 4.24 -7.76
C VAL A 49 5.62 5.38 -7.74
N PHE A 50 6.12 5.77 -6.57
CA PHE A 50 7.06 6.88 -6.45
C PHE A 50 8.41 6.56 -7.08
N THR A 51 8.92 5.34 -6.92
CA THR A 51 10.20 4.93 -7.55
C THR A 51 10.09 4.90 -9.07
N GLY A 52 8.92 4.54 -9.60
CA GLY A 52 8.62 4.67 -11.03
C GLY A 52 8.71 6.10 -11.58
N VAL A 53 8.51 7.12 -10.74
CA VAL A 53 8.71 8.53 -11.08
C VAL A 53 10.02 9.12 -10.54
N GLY A 54 10.97 8.25 -10.16
CA GLY A 54 12.31 8.62 -9.72
C GLY A 54 12.37 9.28 -8.33
N SER A 55 11.46 8.92 -7.43
CA SER A 55 11.40 9.37 -6.02
C SER A 55 11.15 8.18 -5.10
N GLY A 56 11.48 8.26 -3.81
CA GLY A 56 11.26 7.08 -2.93
C GLY A 56 12.02 7.13 -1.62
N THR A 57 12.78 8.20 -1.40
CA THR A 57 13.45 8.42 -0.13
C THR A 57 12.42 8.89 0.88
N VAL A 58 12.23 8.15 1.97
CA VAL A 58 11.36 8.56 3.07
C VAL A 58 12.06 9.65 3.89
N ASN A 59 11.39 10.79 4.05
CA ASN A 59 11.86 11.91 4.86
C ASN A 59 11.31 11.86 6.29
N SER A 60 10.04 11.46 6.47
CA SER A 60 9.42 11.36 7.79
C SER A 60 8.19 10.45 7.79
N VAL A 61 7.86 9.90 8.95
CA VAL A 61 6.68 9.07 9.19
C VAL A 61 5.96 9.59 10.43
N GLN A 62 4.64 9.65 10.38
CA GLN A 62 3.78 10.09 11.47
C GLN A 62 2.57 9.16 11.59
N VAL A 63 2.13 8.88 12.81
CA VAL A 63 0.90 8.11 13.11
C VAL A 63 -0.02 9.03 13.92
N PRO A 64 -0.78 9.93 13.26
CA PRO A 64 -1.61 10.93 13.94
C PRO A 64 -2.74 10.33 14.80
N ALA A 65 -3.24 9.15 14.46
CA ALA A 65 -4.29 8.47 15.23
C ALA A 65 -4.10 6.96 15.15
N PHE A 66 -4.28 6.26 16.27
CA PHE A 66 -4.23 4.82 16.35
C PHE A 66 -5.02 4.30 17.55
N GLU A 67 -5.46 3.05 17.46
CA GLU A 67 -6.04 2.28 18.55
C GLU A 67 -5.20 1.04 18.80
N VAL A 68 -5.13 0.62 20.07
CA VAL A 68 -4.40 -0.58 20.48
C VAL A 68 -5.30 -1.57 21.19
N ASP A 69 -4.96 -2.84 21.12
CA ASP A 69 -5.60 -3.90 21.90
C ASP A 69 -5.15 -3.91 23.38
N VAL A 70 -5.61 -4.93 24.11
CA VAL A 70 -5.28 -5.14 25.53
C VAL A 70 -3.78 -5.35 25.80
N ASP A 71 -3.04 -5.81 24.80
CA ASP A 71 -1.59 -6.04 24.89
C ASP A 71 -0.79 -4.81 24.41
N GLY A 72 -1.47 -3.77 23.93
CA GLY A 72 -0.86 -2.54 23.42
C GLY A 72 -0.40 -2.65 21.97
N MET A 73 -0.88 -3.63 21.22
CA MET A 73 -0.61 -3.79 19.79
C MET A 73 -1.53 -2.89 18.95
N PRO A 74 -1.03 -2.15 17.95
CA PRO A 74 -1.88 -1.37 17.05
C PRO A 74 -2.87 -2.25 16.28
N ILE A 75 -4.17 -1.96 16.41
CA ILE A 75 -5.26 -2.65 15.70
C ILE A 75 -5.99 -1.73 14.71
N ASP A 76 -5.83 -0.41 14.85
CA ASP A 76 -6.30 0.60 13.91
C ASP A 76 -5.26 1.73 13.86
N ALA A 77 -4.95 2.24 12.67
CA ALA A 77 -3.99 3.34 12.55
C ALA A 77 -4.23 4.17 11.28
N HIS A 78 -4.13 5.49 11.45
CA HIS A 78 -3.96 6.47 10.38
C HIS A 78 -2.51 6.93 10.37
N CYS A 79 -1.89 6.87 9.20
CA CYS A 79 -0.47 7.09 9.02
C CYS A 79 -0.21 8.07 7.87
N VAL A 80 0.86 8.85 8.00
CA VAL A 80 1.36 9.78 6.99
C VAL A 80 2.85 9.53 6.79
N VAL A 81 3.26 9.32 5.54
CA VAL A 81 4.66 9.16 5.14
C VAL A 81 5.00 10.24 4.13
N LYS A 82 5.99 11.06 4.45
CA LYS A 82 6.51 12.09 3.54
C LYS A 82 7.77 11.58 2.88
N PHE A 83 7.83 11.69 1.57
CA PHE A 83 8.96 11.34 0.75
C PHE A 83 9.68 12.59 0.24
N ASP A 84 10.78 12.40 -0.47
CA ASP A 84 11.40 13.43 -1.28
C ASP A 84 10.45 14.01 -2.34
N LYS A 85 10.78 15.21 -2.84
CA LYS A 85 9.99 15.93 -3.85
C LYS A 85 8.53 16.23 -3.44
N ASP A 86 8.32 16.43 -2.14
CA ASP A 86 7.02 16.75 -1.52
C ASP A 86 5.93 15.70 -1.80
N LEU A 87 6.33 14.46 -2.08
CA LEU A 87 5.39 13.35 -2.26
C LEU A 87 4.90 12.85 -0.90
N VAL A 88 3.60 12.58 -0.80
CA VAL A 88 2.96 12.15 0.45
C VAL A 88 2.16 10.88 0.22
N LEU A 89 2.29 9.93 1.15
CA LEU A 89 1.36 8.82 1.32
C LEU A 89 0.57 9.05 2.60
N ASN A 90 -0.75 9.10 2.51
CA ASN A 90 -1.63 8.91 3.66
C ASN A 90 -2.23 7.51 3.57
N PHE A 91 -2.23 6.77 4.67
CA PHE A 91 -2.89 5.46 4.69
C PHE A 91 -3.62 5.17 5.99
N HIS A 92 -4.68 4.37 5.86
CA HIS A 92 -5.43 3.79 6.97
C HIS A 92 -5.30 2.27 6.94
N CYS A 93 -5.03 1.65 8.07
CA CYS A 93 -4.96 0.21 8.20
C CYS A 93 -5.61 -0.26 9.50
N SER A 94 -6.38 -1.35 9.43
CA SER A 94 -7.23 -1.76 10.55
C SER A 94 -7.60 -3.24 10.55
N PHE A 95 -7.66 -3.82 11.75
CA PHE A 95 -8.23 -5.13 12.04
C PHE A 95 -9.69 -5.07 12.50
N ILE A 96 -10.21 -3.88 12.81
CA ILE A 96 -11.54 -3.68 13.40
C ILE A 96 -12.53 -3.02 12.44
N HIS A 97 -12.09 -2.60 11.26
CA HIS A 97 -12.94 -2.06 10.20
C HIS A 97 -13.25 -3.11 9.13
N ALA A 98 -14.40 -2.95 8.47
CA ALA A 98 -14.83 -3.81 7.37
C ALA A 98 -13.74 -3.97 6.29
N THR A 99 -13.62 -5.19 5.76
CA THR A 99 -12.61 -5.54 4.77
C THR A 99 -12.68 -4.62 3.56
N ARG A 100 -11.59 -3.89 3.32
CA ARG A 100 -11.49 -2.87 2.28
C ARG A 100 -10.04 -2.75 1.84
N GLN A 101 -9.85 -2.65 0.54
CA GLN A 101 -8.60 -2.24 -0.08
C GLN A 101 -8.93 -1.15 -1.09
N LYS A 102 -8.27 0.00 -0.97
CA LYS A 102 -8.39 1.10 -1.91
C LYS A 102 -7.07 1.86 -1.99
N MET A 103 -6.70 2.30 -3.17
CA MET A 103 -5.58 3.19 -3.40
C MET A 103 -5.96 4.22 -4.45
N ASP A 104 -5.80 5.50 -4.11
CA ASP A 104 -5.97 6.62 -5.03
C ASP A 104 -4.60 7.27 -5.24
N VAL A 105 -4.11 7.28 -6.49
CA VAL A 105 -2.89 7.97 -6.90
C VAL A 105 -3.29 9.31 -7.51
N ILE A 106 -2.90 10.40 -6.85
CA ILE A 106 -3.36 11.74 -7.16
C ILE A 106 -2.24 12.52 -7.84
N SER A 107 -2.55 13.08 -9.00
CA SER A 107 -1.69 14.00 -9.73
C SER A 107 -2.31 15.39 -9.84
N ASP A 108 -1.54 16.35 -10.34
CA ASP A 108 -2.01 17.70 -10.65
C ASP A 108 -3.20 17.77 -11.64
N LYS A 109 -3.48 16.70 -12.38
CA LYS A 109 -4.48 16.67 -13.46
C LYS A 109 -5.48 15.51 -13.40
N HIS A 110 -5.12 14.42 -12.73
CA HIS A 110 -5.92 13.20 -12.72
C HIS A 110 -5.76 12.44 -11.41
N THR A 111 -6.75 11.63 -11.08
CA THR A 111 -6.69 10.66 -9.99
C THR A 111 -6.90 9.25 -10.54
N ALA A 112 -6.01 8.32 -10.25
CA ALA A 112 -6.17 6.90 -10.60
C ALA A 112 -6.54 6.10 -9.35
N SER A 113 -7.65 5.36 -9.40
CA SER A 113 -8.21 4.61 -8.28
C SER A 113 -8.11 3.10 -8.52
N LEU A 114 -7.61 2.36 -7.52
CA LEU A 114 -7.57 0.91 -7.46
C LEU A 114 -8.35 0.42 -6.24
N THR A 115 -9.05 -0.70 -6.36
CA THR A 115 -9.85 -1.27 -5.26
C THR A 115 -9.49 -2.71 -4.91
N ASP A 116 -8.37 -3.19 -5.45
CA ASP A 116 -7.92 -4.58 -5.36
C ASP A 116 -6.38 -4.71 -5.43
N PHE A 117 -5.66 -3.70 -4.92
CA PHE A 117 -4.20 -3.60 -5.02
C PHE A 117 -3.42 -4.62 -4.16
N VAL A 118 -4.10 -5.32 -3.23
CA VAL A 118 -3.52 -6.40 -2.41
C VAL A 118 -4.04 -7.75 -2.87
N PHE A 119 -5.36 -7.92 -2.83
CA PHE A 119 -6.04 -9.12 -3.29
C PHE A 119 -6.80 -8.79 -4.58
N PRO A 120 -6.34 -9.28 -5.74
CA PRO A 120 -7.02 -9.03 -7.01
C PRO A 120 -8.47 -9.53 -6.95
N LYS A 121 -9.43 -8.73 -7.44
CA LYS A 121 -10.83 -9.15 -7.55
C LYS A 121 -11.05 -10.10 -8.72
N HIS A 122 -10.27 -9.91 -9.79
CA HIS A 122 -10.33 -10.67 -11.03
C HIS A 122 -8.91 -10.97 -11.54
N ALA A 123 -8.80 -11.82 -12.57
CA ALA A 123 -7.51 -12.12 -13.22
C ALA A 123 -6.90 -10.90 -13.94
N ILE A 124 -7.74 -9.92 -14.24
CA ILE A 124 -7.39 -8.65 -14.86
C ILE A 124 -7.43 -7.58 -13.78
N THR A 125 -6.35 -6.82 -13.67
CA THR A 125 -6.31 -5.62 -12.82
C THR A 125 -6.85 -4.45 -13.62
N SER A 126 -7.84 -3.74 -13.08
CA SER A 126 -8.41 -2.53 -13.69
C SER A 126 -8.28 -1.36 -12.71
N PHE A 127 -7.90 -0.20 -13.22
CA PHE A 127 -7.93 1.06 -12.46
C PHE A 127 -8.83 2.07 -13.18
N VAL A 128 -9.44 2.97 -12.40
CA VAL A 128 -10.29 4.04 -12.94
C VAL A 128 -9.54 5.35 -12.84
N VAL A 129 -9.36 6.03 -13.97
CA VAL A 129 -8.79 7.39 -14.00
C VAL A 129 -9.92 8.41 -13.99
N HIS A 130 -9.80 9.46 -13.18
CA HIS A 130 -10.69 10.61 -13.18
C HIS A 130 -9.93 11.85 -13.64
N ASP A 131 -10.47 12.60 -14.60
CA ASP A 131 -9.90 13.89 -15.06
C ASP A 131 -10.41 15.03 -14.14
N ARG A 132 -9.58 16.07 -13.99
CA ARG A 132 -9.85 17.28 -13.21
C ARG A 132 -10.97 18.15 -13.79
N ALA A 133 -11.37 17.94 -15.05
CA ALA A 133 -12.31 18.84 -15.72
C ALA A 133 -13.77 18.65 -15.24
N VAL A 134 -14.18 19.46 -14.25
CA VAL A 134 -15.60 19.84 -14.10
C VAL A 134 -15.94 20.67 -15.34
N LYS A 135 -16.69 20.11 -16.29
CA LYS A 135 -17.19 20.91 -17.41
C LYS A 135 -18.34 21.79 -16.94
N ASP A 136 -18.35 22.97 -17.53
CA ASP A 136 -19.25 24.10 -17.40
C ASP A 136 -20.69 23.80 -16.92
N SER A 137 -21.13 24.55 -15.91
CA SER A 137 -22.51 24.77 -15.44
C SER A 137 -23.39 23.57 -15.02
N GLU A 138 -23.02 22.33 -15.30
CA GLU A 138 -23.76 21.15 -14.84
C GLU A 138 -23.02 20.44 -13.71
N SER A 139 -23.74 20.16 -12.63
CA SER A 139 -23.27 19.68 -11.32
C SER A 139 -22.67 18.26 -11.33
N HIS A 140 -22.10 17.81 -12.43
CA HIS A 140 -21.67 16.43 -12.65
C HIS A 140 -20.16 16.37 -12.93
N MET A 141 -19.44 15.56 -12.17
CA MET A 141 -18.08 15.17 -12.52
C MET A 141 -18.17 14.27 -13.75
N ILE A 142 -17.38 14.57 -14.79
CA ILE A 142 -17.24 13.66 -15.93
C ILE A 142 -16.29 12.54 -15.49
N GLU A 143 -16.85 11.36 -15.26
CA GLU A 143 -16.07 10.14 -15.09
C GLU A 143 -15.59 9.68 -16.47
N VAL A 144 -14.39 10.11 -16.88
CA VAL A 144 -13.71 9.50 -18.03
C VAL A 144 -13.00 8.24 -17.52
N SER A 145 -13.76 7.18 -17.29
CA SER A 145 -13.21 5.88 -16.88
C SER A 145 -12.47 5.24 -18.06
N ASP A 146 -11.16 5.44 -18.14
CA ASP A 146 -10.31 4.51 -18.89
C ASP A 146 -9.90 3.38 -17.95
N SER A 147 -10.46 2.20 -18.19
CA SER A 147 -10.00 0.95 -17.58
C SER A 147 -8.84 0.42 -18.40
N PHE A 148 -7.65 0.39 -17.81
CA PHE A 148 -6.53 -0.33 -18.39
C PHE A 148 -6.43 -1.70 -17.75
N ASP A 149 -6.53 -2.71 -18.61
CA ASP A 149 -6.41 -4.09 -18.22
C ASP A 149 -4.96 -4.53 -18.42
N SER A 150 -4.32 -4.99 -17.34
CA SER A 150 -3.03 -5.67 -17.41
C SER A 150 -3.18 -7.11 -16.97
N GLU A 151 -2.43 -8.04 -17.59
CA GLU A 151 -2.30 -9.40 -17.07
C GLU A 151 -1.89 -9.33 -15.59
N GLY A 152 -2.66 -9.99 -14.73
CA GLY A 152 -2.40 -10.02 -13.29
C GLY A 152 -1.00 -10.54 -13.01
N GLY A 153 -0.19 -9.72 -12.33
CA GLY A 153 1.09 -10.14 -11.79
C GLY A 153 0.91 -11.05 -10.57
N PRO A 154 1.97 -11.77 -10.15
CA PRO A 154 1.92 -12.51 -8.89
C PRO A 154 1.73 -11.56 -7.70
N PRO A 155 1.13 -12.01 -6.58
CA PRO A 155 0.92 -11.18 -5.39
C PRO A 155 2.19 -10.52 -4.86
N GLN A 156 2.05 -9.40 -4.14
CA GLN A 156 3.17 -8.60 -3.66
C GLN A 156 4.16 -9.41 -2.79
N GLU A 157 3.66 -10.37 -2.01
CA GLU A 157 4.49 -11.29 -1.20
C GLU A 157 5.37 -12.20 -2.06
N VAL A 158 4.84 -12.72 -3.16
CA VAL A 158 5.61 -13.55 -4.10
C VAL A 158 6.75 -12.74 -4.71
N MET A 159 6.48 -11.48 -5.08
CA MET A 159 7.50 -10.57 -5.59
C MET A 159 8.54 -10.21 -4.53
N MET A 160 8.14 -10.09 -3.26
CA MET A 160 9.07 -9.89 -2.15
C MET A 160 10.02 -11.09 -2.01
N TRP A 161 9.50 -12.32 -1.93
CA TRP A 161 10.33 -13.52 -1.77
C TRP A 161 11.26 -13.77 -2.95
N ARG A 162 10.80 -13.51 -4.18
CA ARG A 162 11.67 -13.55 -5.38
C ARG A 162 12.80 -12.54 -5.29
N THR A 163 12.50 -11.32 -4.82
CA THR A 163 13.51 -10.28 -4.63
C THR A 163 14.51 -10.68 -3.55
N PHE A 164 14.03 -11.18 -2.41
CA PHE A 164 14.88 -11.65 -1.31
C PHE A 164 15.82 -12.78 -1.76
N SER A 165 15.29 -13.81 -2.41
CA SER A 165 16.09 -14.93 -2.92
C SER A 165 17.18 -14.45 -3.89
N ARG A 166 16.84 -13.55 -4.82
CA ARG A 166 17.81 -12.96 -5.75
C ARG A 166 18.91 -12.19 -5.02
N LEU A 167 18.58 -11.41 -3.99
CA LEU A 167 19.55 -10.65 -3.21
C LEU A 167 20.46 -11.56 -2.39
N ALA A 168 19.90 -12.60 -1.76
CA ALA A 168 20.67 -13.59 -1.00
C ALA A 168 21.70 -14.29 -1.89
N HIS A 169 21.29 -14.77 -3.08
CA HIS A 169 22.23 -15.37 -4.03
C HIS A 169 23.33 -14.41 -4.46
N GLY A 170 23.01 -13.13 -4.71
CA GLY A 170 24.02 -12.13 -5.06
C GLY A 170 25.05 -11.89 -3.94
N ILE A 171 24.63 -11.98 -2.67
CA ILE A 171 25.55 -11.89 -1.52
C ILE A 171 26.46 -13.11 -1.47
N ASP A 172 25.91 -14.31 -1.67
CA ASP A 172 26.67 -15.56 -1.66
C ASP A 172 27.72 -15.58 -2.78
N GLU A 173 27.36 -15.15 -3.99
CA GLU A 173 28.28 -15.00 -5.13
C GLU A 173 29.40 -13.99 -4.82
N ALA A 174 29.06 -12.81 -4.27
CA ALA A 174 30.04 -11.79 -3.90
C ALA A 174 31.00 -12.28 -2.80
N ASN A 175 30.51 -13.08 -1.86
CA ASN A 175 31.32 -13.66 -0.80
C ASN A 175 32.22 -14.79 -1.31
N ALA A 176 31.76 -15.59 -2.28
CA ALA A 176 32.58 -16.61 -2.93
C ALA A 176 33.76 -15.99 -3.68
N LEU A 177 33.54 -14.87 -4.38
CA LEU A 177 34.59 -14.13 -5.10
C LEU A 177 35.65 -13.52 -4.18
N LYS A 178 35.31 -13.16 -2.94
CA LYS A 178 36.26 -12.63 -1.94
C LYS A 178 37.14 -13.72 -1.27
N ARG A 179 36.83 -15.01 -1.50
CA ARG A 179 37.58 -16.14 -0.95
C ARG A 179 38.59 -16.74 -1.93
N LEU A 180 38.66 -16.21 -3.15
CA LEU A 180 39.66 -16.52 -4.19
C LEU A 180 40.74 -15.43 -4.21
#